data_AF-A0A847UPF6-F1
#
_entry.id   AF-A0A847UPF6-F1
#
_cell.length_a   1.000
_cell.length_b   1.000
_cell.length_c   1.000
_cell.angle_alpha   90.00
_cell.angle_beta   90.00
_cell.angle_gamma   90.00
#
_symmetry.space_group_name_H-M   'P 1'
#
loop_
_entity.id
_entity.type
_entity.pdbx_description
1 polymer ?
#
loop_
_entity_poly.entity_id
_entity_poly.type
_entity_poly.pdbx_seq_one_letter_code
_entity_poly.pdbx_strand_id
1 'polypeptide(L)'
;MAAAVDIDALAQLDQRDVAALTEHMDIYPDDPATRDGQVAVYNRGQRYIVTHHVPCCDCPDMIHRRPSGGCKHIRRVEFARGERAIPAGVDYDAIDDGLHIDTGVSR
;
A
#
# COMPACT_ATOMS: atom_id res chain seq x y z
N MET A 1 -19.64 17.23 12.15
CA MET A 1 -19.82 17.52 10.71
C MET A 1 -19.50 16.25 9.96
N ALA A 2 -20.47 15.64 9.28
CA ALA A 2 -20.16 14.51 8.40
C ALA A 2 -19.23 15.03 7.31
N ALA A 3 -18.04 14.43 7.16
CA ALA A 3 -17.20 14.71 6.01
C ALA A 3 -18.06 14.46 4.76
N ALA A 4 -18.15 15.47 3.87
CA ALA A 4 -18.84 15.28 2.61
C ALA A 4 -18.13 14.15 1.86
N VAL A 5 -18.89 13.14 1.45
CA VAL A 5 -18.38 12.02 0.65
C VAL A 5 -17.78 12.58 -0.64
N ASP A 6 -16.53 12.21 -0.93
CA ASP A 6 -15.86 12.60 -2.17
C ASP A 6 -16.12 11.52 -3.24
N ILE A 7 -17.24 11.67 -3.94
CA ILE A 7 -17.71 10.70 -4.94
C ILE A 7 -16.72 10.57 -6.10
N ASP A 8 -16.09 11.67 -6.52
CA ASP A 8 -15.11 11.67 -7.61
C ASP A 8 -13.85 10.90 -7.19
N ALA A 9 -13.33 11.13 -5.98
CA ALA A 9 -12.17 10.40 -5.47
C ALA A 9 -12.47 8.91 -5.27
N LEU A 10 -13.67 8.56 -4.80
CA LEU A 10 -14.10 7.16 -4.70
C LEU A 10 -14.19 6.48 -6.07
N ALA A 11 -14.66 7.19 -7.10
CA ALA A 11 -14.75 6.65 -8.46
C ALA A 11 -13.37 6.40 -9.12
N GLN A 12 -12.30 7.03 -8.60
CA GLN A 12 -10.93 6.79 -9.06
C GLN A 12 -10.24 5.60 -8.38
N LEU A 13 -10.81 5.05 -7.29
CA LEU A 13 -10.27 3.85 -6.66
C LEU A 13 -10.43 2.66 -7.61
N ASP A 14 -9.32 2.10 -8.06
CA ASP A 14 -9.34 0.88 -8.86
C ASP A 14 -9.19 -0.38 -7.97
N GLN A 15 -9.28 -1.56 -8.58
CA GLN A 15 -9.19 -2.84 -7.87
C GLN A 15 -7.91 -3.00 -7.04
N ARG A 16 -6.79 -2.39 -7.44
CA ARG A 16 -5.53 -2.44 -6.68
C ARG A 16 -5.51 -1.46 -5.53
N ASP A 17 -6.24 -0.35 -5.61
CA ASP A 17 -6.45 0.51 -4.44
C ASP A 17 -7.25 -0.23 -3.39
N VAL A 18 -8.36 -0.84 -3.82
CA VAL A 18 -9.19 -1.66 -2.94
C VAL A 18 -8.35 -2.78 -2.32
N ALA A 19 -7.61 -3.54 -3.12
CA ALA A 19 -6.75 -4.60 -2.59
C ALA A 19 -5.62 -4.07 -1.69
N ALA A 20 -5.07 -2.88 -1.96
CA ALA A 20 -4.08 -2.24 -1.11
C ALA A 20 -4.64 -1.83 0.25
N LEU A 21 -5.90 -1.39 0.30
CA LEU A 21 -6.55 -0.96 1.52
C LEU A 21 -7.09 -2.14 2.34
N THR A 22 -7.64 -3.17 1.70
CA THR A 22 -8.44 -4.21 2.39
C THR A 22 -7.73 -5.55 2.58
N GLU A 23 -6.69 -5.85 1.81
CA GLU A 23 -5.93 -7.09 2.05
C GLU A 23 -4.92 -6.92 3.19
N HIS A 24 -4.83 -7.93 4.05
CA HIS A 24 -3.82 -7.99 5.10
C HIS A 24 -2.40 -7.96 4.51
N MET A 25 -1.66 -6.89 4.84
CA MET A 25 -0.31 -6.65 4.35
C MET A 25 0.56 -5.92 5.36
N ASP A 26 1.66 -6.55 5.76
CA ASP A 26 2.60 -5.97 6.73
C ASP A 26 3.76 -5.30 6.00
N ILE A 27 4.16 -4.11 6.44
CA ILE A 27 5.24 -3.32 5.82
C ILE A 27 6.40 -3.18 6.81
N TYR A 28 7.58 -3.68 6.42
CA TYR A 28 8.80 -3.64 7.21
C TYR A 28 9.91 -2.86 6.46
N PRO A 29 10.30 -1.67 6.93
CA PRO A 29 11.39 -0.89 6.35
C PRO A 29 12.77 -1.46 6.68
N ASP A 30 12.89 -2.23 7.77
CA ASP A 30 14.12 -2.79 8.33
C ASP A 30 14.31 -4.29 8.05
N ASP A 31 13.56 -4.86 7.11
CA ASP A 31 13.73 -6.26 6.71
C ASP A 31 15.17 -6.51 6.18
N PRO A 32 15.85 -7.60 6.59
CA PRO A 32 17.23 -7.86 6.18
C PRO A 32 17.49 -7.96 4.68
N ALA A 33 16.45 -8.13 3.85
CA ALA A 33 16.56 -8.15 2.40
C ALA A 33 16.38 -6.78 1.73
N THR A 34 15.99 -5.73 2.47
CA THR A 34 15.85 -4.37 1.94
C THR A 34 17.19 -3.65 1.90
N ARG A 35 17.23 -2.58 1.11
CA ARG A 35 18.30 -1.58 1.05
C ARG A 35 17.70 -0.21 1.30
N ASP A 36 18.54 0.81 1.42
CA ASP A 36 18.10 2.19 1.55
C ASP A 36 17.03 2.57 0.51
N GLY A 37 15.90 3.09 0.99
CA GLY A 37 14.77 3.47 0.16
C GLY A 37 13.90 2.31 -0.35
N GLN A 38 14.10 1.10 0.20
CA GLN A 38 13.24 -0.06 0.00
C GLN A 38 12.51 -0.45 1.28
N VAL A 39 11.34 -1.06 1.12
CA VAL A 39 10.57 -1.67 2.20
C VAL A 39 10.14 -3.07 1.76
N ALA A 40 10.06 -4.00 2.70
CA ALA A 40 9.48 -5.32 2.48
C ALA A 40 7.99 -5.26 2.77
N VAL A 41 7.17 -5.78 1.86
CA VAL A 41 5.74 -5.96 2.04
C VAL A 41 5.45 -7.46 2.08
N TYR A 42 4.90 -7.93 3.20
CA TYR A 42 4.45 -9.30 3.34
C TYR A 42 2.96 -9.38 2.97
N ASN A 43 2.62 -10.22 2.00
CA ASN A 43 1.24 -10.47 1.58
C ASN A 43 1.06 -11.98 1.38
N ARG A 44 0.06 -12.58 2.05
CA ARG A 44 -0.29 -14.01 1.91
C ARG A 44 0.92 -14.95 2.04
N GLY A 45 1.80 -14.67 3.00
CA GLY A 45 2.99 -15.48 3.27
C GLY A 45 4.14 -15.30 2.27
N GLN A 46 4.05 -14.35 1.35
CA GLN A 46 5.12 -13.99 0.43
C GLN A 46 5.66 -12.60 0.74
N ARG A 47 6.97 -12.44 0.59
CA ARG A 47 7.66 -11.15 0.73
C ARG A 47 7.89 -10.53 -0.64
N TYR A 48 7.59 -9.25 -0.75
CA TYR A 48 7.86 -8.43 -1.93
C TYR A 48 8.68 -7.21 -1.55
N ILE A 49 9.73 -6.91 -2.31
CA ILE A 49 10.55 -5.72 -2.11
C ILE A 49 9.98 -4.57 -2.94
N VAL A 50 9.66 -3.48 -2.27
CA VAL A 50 9.13 -2.25 -2.87
C VAL A 50 10.17 -1.14 -2.73
N THR A 51 10.61 -0.61 -3.86
CA THR A 51 11.32 0.67 -3.91
C THR A 51 10.27 1.77 -4.05
N HIS A 52 10.10 2.61 -3.03
CA HIS A 52 8.99 3.58 -3.02
C HIS A 52 9.33 4.87 -3.79
N HIS A 53 10.60 5.32 -3.76
CA HIS A 53 11.04 6.55 -4.43
C HIS A 53 11.15 6.39 -5.97
N VAL A 54 11.33 5.16 -6.44
CA VAL A 54 11.16 4.77 -7.84
C VAL A 54 10.11 3.68 -7.82
N PRO A 55 8.81 3.97 -8.04
CA PRO A 55 7.69 3.08 -7.74
C PRO A 55 7.86 1.75 -8.46
N CYS A 56 8.47 0.80 -7.77
CA CYS A 56 8.98 -0.45 -8.33
C CYS A 56 8.79 -1.53 -7.28
N CYS A 57 8.23 -2.65 -7.71
CA CYS A 57 8.02 -3.83 -6.89
C CYS A 57 8.51 -5.05 -7.67
N ASP A 58 9.04 -6.04 -6.97
CA ASP A 58 9.48 -7.32 -7.53
C ASP A 58 8.33 -8.34 -7.72
N CYS A 59 7.09 -7.98 -7.36
CA CYS A 59 5.96 -8.87 -7.53
C CYS A 59 5.61 -9.13 -9.02
N PRO A 60 5.01 -10.29 -9.34
CA PRO A 60 4.62 -10.63 -10.71
C PRO A 60 3.66 -9.61 -11.36
N ASP A 61 2.72 -9.04 -10.60
CA ASP A 61 1.76 -8.05 -11.13
C ASP A 61 2.49 -6.80 -11.64
N MET A 62 3.55 -6.37 -10.94
CA MET A 62 4.34 -5.24 -11.35
C MET A 62 5.08 -5.51 -12.65
N ILE A 63 5.67 -6.71 -12.81
CA ILE A 63 6.42 -7.10 -14.03
C ILE A 63 5.53 -6.97 -15.27
N HIS A 64 4.27 -7.37 -15.19
CA HIS A 64 3.34 -7.31 -16.31
C HIS A 64 2.83 -5.90 -16.64
N ARG A 65 3.09 -4.92 -15.77
CA ARG A 65 2.46 -3.60 -15.82
C ARG A 65 3.46 -2.46 -15.64
N ARG A 66 4.75 -2.72 -15.85
CA ARG A 66 5.72 -1.63 -15.99
C ARG A 66 5.53 -0.95 -17.34
N PRO A 67 5.71 0.38 -17.44
CA PRO A 67 6.02 1.32 -16.35
C PRO A 67 4.78 1.92 -15.66
N SER A 68 3.57 1.69 -16.18
CA SER A 68 2.33 2.36 -15.75
C SER A 68 1.26 1.38 -15.24
N GLY A 69 0.62 1.73 -14.13
CA GLY A 69 -0.50 0.96 -13.55
C GLY A 69 -0.17 0.30 -12.21
N GLY A 70 1.11 0.20 -11.85
CA GLY A 70 1.59 -0.21 -10.53
C GLY A 70 1.08 -1.59 -10.07
N CYS A 71 1.33 -1.90 -8.80
CA CYS A 71 0.76 -3.06 -8.11
C CYS A 71 0.17 -2.64 -6.77
N LYS A 72 -0.64 -3.51 -6.16
CA LYS A 72 -1.22 -3.25 -4.83
C LYS A 72 -0.16 -3.00 -3.74
N HIS A 73 1.01 -3.64 -3.81
CA HIS A 73 2.06 -3.48 -2.80
C HIS A 73 2.65 -2.07 -2.78
N ILE A 74 2.81 -1.43 -3.96
CA ILE A 74 3.26 -0.04 -4.03
C ILE A 74 2.20 0.88 -3.43
N ARG A 75 0.94 0.68 -3.81
CA ARG A 75 -0.17 1.50 -3.30
C ARG A 75 -0.36 1.35 -1.80
N ARG A 76 -0.15 0.13 -1.27
CA ARG A 76 -0.13 -0.15 0.16
C ARG A 76 0.92 0.70 0.88
N VAL A 77 2.13 0.79 0.33
CA VAL A 77 3.19 1.65 0.85
C VAL A 77 2.82 3.14 0.70
N GLU A 78 2.28 3.57 -0.43
CA GLU A 78 1.85 4.95 -0.66
C GLU A 78 0.76 5.39 0.35
N PHE A 79 -0.24 4.54 0.61
CA PHE A 79 -1.27 4.80 1.62
C PHE A 79 -0.68 4.86 3.02
N ALA A 80 0.17 3.90 3.40
CA ALA A 80 0.79 3.86 4.72
C ALA A 80 1.73 5.05 4.98
N ARG A 81 2.34 5.63 3.92
CA ARG A 81 3.15 6.84 3.99
C ARG A 81 2.34 8.14 3.89
N GLY A 82 1.04 8.06 3.59
CA GLY A 82 0.21 9.22 3.28
C GLY A 82 0.55 9.91 1.96
N GLU A 83 1.33 9.27 1.08
CA GLU A 83 1.63 9.76 -0.27
C GLU A 83 0.42 9.61 -1.21
N ARG A 84 -0.43 8.61 -0.94
CA ARG A 84 -1.75 8.45 -1.54
C ARG A 84 -2.81 8.67 -0.47
N ALA A 85 -3.74 9.60 -0.72
CA ALA A 85 -4.83 9.90 0.20
C ALA A 85 -5.92 8.83 0.15
N ILE A 86 -6.47 8.47 1.31
CA ILE A 86 -7.67 7.64 1.41
C ILE A 86 -8.88 8.57 1.22
N PRO A 87 -9.74 8.35 0.22
CA PRO A 87 -10.88 9.22 -0.05
C PRO A 87 -11.85 9.35 1.14
N ALA A 88 -12.44 10.53 1.29
CA ALA A 88 -13.50 10.74 2.27
C ALA A 88 -14.75 9.92 1.88
N GLY A 89 -15.26 9.12 2.80
CA GLY A 89 -16.38 8.21 2.57
C GLY A 89 -15.99 6.75 2.33
N VAL A 90 -14.70 6.42 2.35
CA VAL A 90 -14.25 5.03 2.52
C VAL A 90 -14.72 4.52 3.89
N ASP A 91 -15.21 3.28 3.92
CA ASP A 91 -15.49 2.56 5.15
C ASP A 91 -14.18 2.15 5.82
N TYR A 92 -13.83 2.83 6.93
CA TYR A 92 -12.59 2.57 7.65
C TYR A 92 -12.57 1.21 8.33
N ASP A 93 -13.74 0.62 8.63
CA ASP A 93 -13.83 -0.72 9.22
C ASP A 93 -13.49 -1.82 8.20
N ALA A 94 -13.50 -1.48 6.90
CA ALA A 94 -13.08 -2.38 5.82
C ALA A 94 -11.59 -2.25 5.47
N ILE A 95 -10.91 -1.23 6.01
CA ILE A 95 -9.47 -1.05 5.82
C ILE A 95 -8.76 -2.03 6.75
N ASP A 96 -7.70 -2.67 6.24
CA ASP A 96 -6.89 -3.56 7.05
C ASP A 96 -6.23 -2.78 8.20
N ASP A 97 -6.43 -3.25 9.43
CA ASP A 97 -5.88 -2.66 10.66
C ASP A 97 -4.33 -2.58 10.64
N GLY A 98 -3.70 -3.42 9.82
CA GLY A 98 -2.27 -3.41 9.50
C GLY A 98 -1.81 -2.29 8.56
N LEU A 99 -2.66 -1.31 8.20
CA LEU A 99 -2.28 -0.19 7.33
C LEU A 99 -1.38 0.83 8.06
N HIS A 100 -0.16 0.43 8.33
CA HIS A 100 0.91 1.25 8.88
C HIS A 100 2.26 0.71 8.41
N ILE A 101 3.32 1.49 8.64
CA ILE A 101 4.70 0.99 8.50
C ILE A 101 5.12 0.50 9.89
N ASP A 102 5.38 -0.79 10.03
CA ASP A 102 5.96 -1.32 11.25
C ASP A 102 7.42 -0.86 11.30
N THR A 103 7.83 -0.25 12.41
CA THR A 103 9.21 0.23 12.60
C THR A 103 9.98 -0.62 13.60
N GLY A 104 9.42 -1.77 14.01
CA GLY A 104 10.01 -2.67 14.99
C GLY A 104 10.00 -2.12 16.42
N VAL A 105 9.48 -0.91 16.64
CA VAL A 105 9.36 -0.31 17.97
C VAL A 105 8.04 -0.75 18.59
N SER A 106 8.04 -1.90 19.26
CA SER A 106 6.98 -2.25 20.19
C SER A 106 6.92 -1.16 21.27
N ARG A 107 5.79 -0.44 21.36
CA ARG A 107 5.52 0.50 22.44
C ARG A 107 5.22 -0.24 23.74
#